data_AF-A0AA35XIJ9-F1
#
_entry.id   AF-A0AA35XIJ9-F1
#
_cell.length_a   1.000
_cell.length_b   1.000
_cell.length_c   1.000
_cell.angle_alpha   90.00
_cell.angle_beta   90.00
_cell.angle_gamma   90.00
#
_symmetry.space_group_name_H-M   'P 1'
#
loop_
_entity.id
_entity.type
_entity.pdbx_description
1 polymer ?
#
loop_
_entity_poly.entity_id
_entity_poly.type
_entity_poly.pdbx_seq_one_letter_code
_entity_poly.pdbx_strand_id
1 'polypeptide(L)'
;MYGFRFSIDNHKLTVIATDGYLVNPLEVDYIALEGGERYDFLLEANQGGGNYWIKAETFEIDGTSGPPFKFIDHKAEAILHYSGTDVPKPTEFANILNSPRQCSPCKMLDCPYGELHPSYNIECIGDDKLRLFAPTPASEMPEEEPDITYFINMAGYAGPLKPVSSLNEKHFSFPQFPLTTYYDKNDEGSFCDINSECELGEGEGRCRCTTVMDVGSNVTVRLVISAIGEERKAIHSLHIHGHSVHLLKYGYGQYSSENGSLLGSSRDLTCRDDGNDRDIFDKIRCPNPSFRSTNISFTLDKFTVRKDTFILPAGGYVVVQFRSNNPGYWFFKCYVELYYRQGMSMIIREAVDQIIAPPEEMKTCNSFIMDVNDFMTAIEDKRGSGYSVATSTSLLLFSNVVITFLLDPF
;
A
#
# COMPACT_ATOMS: atom_id res chain seq x y z
N MET A 1 8.86 5.49 5.97
CA MET A 1 7.95 4.98 7.02
C MET A 1 8.02 3.48 6.91
N TYR A 2 8.38 2.82 7.99
CA TYR A 2 8.50 1.36 8.01
C TYR A 2 7.17 0.78 8.48
N GLY A 3 6.72 -0.30 7.86
CA GLY A 3 5.64 -1.10 8.42
C GLY A 3 5.96 -1.56 9.84
N PHE A 4 4.91 -1.81 10.59
CA PHE A 4 5.02 -2.24 11.98
C PHE A 4 4.04 -3.37 12.25
N ARG A 5 4.35 -4.18 13.25
CA ARG A 5 3.39 -5.09 13.85
C ARG A 5 2.72 -4.42 15.04
N PHE A 6 1.40 -4.53 15.09
CA PHE A 6 0.58 -4.11 16.20
C PHE A 6 0.24 -5.32 17.09
N SER A 7 0.23 -5.14 18.41
CA SER A 7 -0.20 -6.16 19.38
C SER A 7 -0.61 -5.56 20.71
N ILE A 8 -1.33 -6.35 21.51
CA ILE A 8 -1.66 -6.05 22.89
C ILE A 8 -1.21 -7.24 23.75
N ASP A 9 -0.36 -6.99 24.75
CA ASP A 9 0.19 -8.06 25.58
C ASP A 9 -0.91 -8.87 26.27
N ASN A 10 -0.81 -10.19 26.20
CA ASN A 10 -1.75 -11.17 26.74
C ASN A 10 -3.19 -11.09 26.18
N HIS A 11 -3.39 -10.41 25.05
CA HIS A 11 -4.68 -10.34 24.39
C HIS A 11 -4.57 -10.80 22.94
N LYS A 12 -5.59 -11.53 22.50
CA LYS A 12 -5.80 -11.81 21.09
C LYS A 12 -6.55 -10.66 20.43
N LEU A 13 -6.34 -10.50 19.14
CA LEU A 13 -7.04 -9.53 18.30
C LEU A 13 -7.96 -10.30 17.37
N THR A 14 -9.27 -10.14 17.53
CA THR A 14 -10.24 -10.75 16.61
C THR A 14 -10.53 -9.77 15.49
N VAL A 15 -9.83 -9.88 14.36
CA VAL A 15 -10.00 -9.00 13.20
C VAL A 15 -11.37 -9.23 12.58
N ILE A 16 -12.14 -8.15 12.41
CA ILE A 16 -13.52 -8.17 11.90
C ILE A 16 -13.72 -7.30 10.66
N ALA A 17 -12.79 -6.39 10.34
CA ALA A 17 -12.85 -5.61 9.11
C ALA A 17 -11.44 -5.22 8.63
N THR A 18 -11.33 -4.94 7.34
CA THR A 18 -10.17 -4.28 6.73
C THR A 18 -10.63 -3.32 5.64
N ASP A 19 -10.01 -2.14 5.57
CA ASP A 19 -10.30 -1.10 4.56
C ASP A 19 -11.80 -0.78 4.38
N GLY A 20 -12.57 -0.82 5.47
CA GLY A 20 -14.01 -0.53 5.48
C GLY A 20 -14.92 -1.72 5.12
N TYR A 21 -14.38 -2.92 4.91
CA TYR A 21 -15.14 -4.12 4.61
C TYR A 21 -15.10 -5.13 5.75
N LEU A 22 -16.28 -5.61 6.17
CA LEU A 22 -16.39 -6.68 7.17
C LEU A 22 -15.82 -7.98 6.63
N VAL A 23 -15.00 -8.66 7.43
CA VAL A 23 -14.43 -9.98 7.15
C VAL A 23 -14.90 -11.01 8.17
N ASN A 24 -14.82 -12.29 7.80
CA ASN A 24 -15.03 -13.38 8.74
C ASN A 24 -14.03 -13.23 9.90
N PRO A 25 -14.48 -13.27 11.16
CA PRO A 25 -13.62 -13.07 12.32
C PRO A 25 -12.38 -13.96 12.27
N LEU A 26 -11.20 -13.34 12.36
CA LEU A 26 -9.92 -14.04 12.43
C LEU A 26 -9.17 -13.62 13.70
N GLU A 27 -8.91 -14.60 14.57
CA GLU A 27 -8.14 -14.36 15.79
C GLU A 27 -6.63 -14.47 15.51
N VAL A 28 -5.90 -13.40 15.84
CA VAL A 28 -4.44 -13.29 15.66
C VAL A 28 -3.77 -12.69 16.90
N ASP A 29 -2.45 -12.85 16.99
CA ASP A 29 -1.62 -12.20 18.00
C ASP A 29 -1.07 -10.85 17.52
N TYR A 30 -0.83 -10.75 16.21
CA TYR A 30 -0.28 -9.57 15.57
C TYR A 30 -1.05 -9.20 14.31
N ILE A 31 -1.12 -7.91 14.04
CA ILE A 31 -1.52 -7.36 12.75
C ILE A 31 -0.33 -6.59 12.23
N ALA A 32 0.22 -7.00 11.09
CA ALA A 32 1.18 -6.18 10.37
C ALA A 32 0.41 -5.08 9.63
N LEU A 33 0.96 -3.86 9.63
CA LEU A 33 0.36 -2.69 9.02
C LEU A 33 1.42 -1.94 8.24
N GLU A 34 1.13 -1.65 6.98
CA GLU A 34 1.84 -0.66 6.18
C GLU A 34 1.03 0.63 6.07
N GLY A 35 1.65 1.68 5.52
CA GLY A 35 0.96 2.97 5.38
C GLY A 35 -0.28 2.89 4.48
N GLY A 36 -1.43 3.36 4.99
CA GLY A 36 -2.70 3.45 4.25
C GLY A 36 -3.70 2.35 4.60
N GLU A 37 -3.24 1.23 5.16
CA GLU A 37 -4.11 0.11 5.53
C GLU A 37 -4.87 0.39 6.83
N ARG A 38 -6.09 -0.16 6.93
CA ARG A 38 -6.90 -0.13 8.16
C ARG A 38 -7.40 -1.52 8.51
N TYR A 39 -7.40 -1.82 9.80
CA TYR A 39 -7.99 -3.03 10.37
C TYR A 39 -8.85 -2.68 11.58
N ASP A 40 -10.03 -3.27 11.65
CA ASP A 40 -10.87 -3.22 12.85
C ASP A 40 -10.82 -4.59 13.53
N PHE A 41 -10.70 -4.59 14.85
CA PHE A 41 -10.68 -5.81 15.64
C PHE A 41 -11.51 -5.67 16.91
N LEU A 42 -12.05 -6.79 17.38
CA LEU A 42 -12.62 -6.92 18.71
C LEU A 42 -11.50 -7.32 19.68
N LEU A 43 -11.55 -6.73 20.87
CA LEU A 43 -10.65 -7.02 21.97
C LEU A 43 -11.48 -7.54 23.14
N GLU A 44 -11.20 -8.76 23.59
CA GLU A 44 -11.82 -9.32 24.78
C GLU A 44 -10.97 -8.98 26.02
N ALA A 45 -11.49 -8.14 26.91
CA ALA A 45 -10.81 -7.73 28.14
C ALA A 45 -10.93 -8.80 29.24
N ASN A 46 -10.38 -9.99 29.00
CA ASN A 46 -10.56 -11.19 29.84
C ASN A 46 -9.39 -11.51 30.78
N GLN A 47 -8.40 -10.62 30.87
CA GLN A 47 -7.26 -10.81 31.75
C GLN A 47 -7.56 -10.32 33.18
N GLY A 48 -6.72 -10.68 34.15
CA GLY A 48 -6.85 -10.19 35.53
C GLY A 48 -6.81 -8.65 35.60
N GLY A 49 -7.35 -8.06 36.67
CA GLY A 49 -7.24 -6.60 36.85
C GLY A 49 -5.78 -6.14 36.75
N GLY A 50 -5.49 -5.24 35.83
CA GLY A 50 -4.12 -4.75 35.62
C GLY A 50 -3.95 -3.86 34.40
N ASN A 51 -2.70 -3.77 33.96
CA ASN A 51 -2.24 -2.91 32.88
C ASN A 51 -1.49 -3.75 31.85
N TYR A 52 -1.77 -3.51 30.57
CA TYR A 52 -1.19 -4.27 29.46
C TYR A 52 -0.62 -3.32 28.43
N TRP A 53 0.50 -3.70 27.81
CA TRP A 53 1.09 -2.89 26.76
C TRP A 53 0.38 -3.08 25.43
N ILE A 54 0.06 -1.96 24.81
CA ILE A 54 -0.23 -1.85 23.40
C ILE A 54 1.10 -1.48 22.72
N LYS A 55 1.52 -2.24 21.72
CA LYS A 55 2.83 -2.07 21.06
C LYS A 55 2.64 -1.98 19.55
N ALA A 56 3.29 -0.99 18.95
CA ALA A 56 3.55 -0.91 17.52
C ALA A 56 5.07 -0.98 17.32
N GLU A 57 5.56 -2.12 16.86
CA GLU A 57 7.00 -2.41 16.73
C GLU A 57 7.36 -2.49 15.25
N THR A 58 8.39 -1.75 14.81
CA THR A 58 8.83 -1.83 13.40
C THR A 58 9.41 -3.21 13.07
N PHE A 59 9.39 -3.59 11.79
CA PHE A 59 10.05 -4.81 11.30
C PHE A 59 11.57 -4.68 11.12
N GLU A 60 12.17 -3.56 11.54
CA GLU A 60 13.60 -3.34 11.40
C GLU A 60 14.41 -4.26 12.32
N ILE A 61 15.45 -4.90 11.78
CA ILE A 61 16.30 -5.85 12.51
C ILE A 61 17.77 -5.42 12.52
N ASP A 62 18.46 -5.74 13.61
CA ASP A 62 19.91 -5.61 13.71
C ASP A 62 20.59 -6.76 12.95
N GLY A 63 21.02 -6.46 11.72
CA GLY A 63 21.73 -7.39 10.85
C GLY A 63 23.14 -7.80 11.32
N THR A 64 23.63 -7.25 12.44
CA THR A 64 24.93 -7.64 13.02
C THR A 64 24.84 -8.84 13.97
N SER A 65 23.63 -9.17 14.44
CA SER A 65 23.36 -10.31 15.31
C SER A 65 22.67 -11.44 14.54
N GLY A 66 23.15 -12.68 14.69
CA GLY A 66 22.53 -13.86 14.08
C GLY A 66 21.18 -14.21 14.72
N PRO A 67 20.46 -15.22 14.19
CA PRO A 67 19.15 -15.57 14.72
C PRO A 67 19.20 -15.99 16.21
N PRO A 68 18.28 -15.49 17.06
CA PRO A 68 17.19 -14.57 16.73
C PRO A 68 17.72 -13.15 16.44
N PHE A 69 17.41 -12.65 15.25
CA PHE A 69 17.71 -11.28 14.87
C PHE A 69 16.96 -10.37 15.83
N LYS A 70 17.68 -9.45 16.48
CA LYS A 70 17.05 -8.50 17.38
C LYS A 70 16.34 -7.44 16.55
N PHE A 71 15.07 -7.21 16.81
CA PHE A 71 14.41 -6.01 16.30
C PHE A 71 15.12 -4.78 16.86
N ILE A 72 15.30 -3.77 16.02
CA ILE A 72 15.77 -2.46 16.45
C ILE A 72 14.67 -1.85 17.32
N ASP A 73 15.02 -1.20 18.42
CA ASP A 73 14.09 -0.69 19.44
C ASP A 73 13.30 0.56 18.99
N HIS A 74 12.85 0.57 17.73
CA HIS A 74 11.92 1.54 17.19
C HIS A 74 10.50 1.02 17.41
N LYS A 75 9.85 1.54 18.44
CA LYS A 75 8.49 1.17 18.83
C LYS A 75 7.72 2.37 19.36
N ALA A 76 6.39 2.32 19.18
CA ALA A 76 5.45 3.16 19.89
C ALA A 76 4.66 2.30 20.88
N GLU A 77 4.41 2.83 22.06
CA GLU A 77 3.83 2.09 23.18
C GLU A 77 2.69 2.90 23.81
N ALA A 78 1.63 2.20 24.22
CA ALA A 78 0.52 2.74 24.97
C ALA A 78 0.04 1.70 26.01
N ILE A 79 -0.83 2.10 26.92
CA ILE A 79 -1.29 1.23 28.01
C ILE A 79 -2.79 0.98 27.88
N LEU A 80 -3.16 -0.29 27.81
CA LEU A 80 -4.51 -0.76 28.06
C LEU A 80 -4.69 -0.91 29.58
N HIS A 81 -5.44 0.01 30.17
CA HIS A 81 -5.70 0.06 31.60
C HIS A 81 -7.10 -0.49 31.92
N TYR A 82 -7.16 -1.54 32.73
CA TYR A 82 -8.45 -2.04 33.23
C TYR A 82 -8.91 -1.18 34.41
N SER A 83 -10.13 -0.65 34.30
CA SER A 83 -10.73 0.15 35.37
C SER A 83 -10.79 -0.60 36.70
N GLY A 84 -10.59 0.11 37.80
CA GLY A 84 -10.58 -0.48 39.15
C GLY A 84 -9.20 -0.97 39.61
N THR A 85 -8.15 -0.74 38.81
CA THR A 85 -6.75 -0.88 39.23
C THR A 85 -6.04 0.47 39.25
N ASP A 86 -4.84 0.53 39.82
CA ASP A 86 -4.04 1.76 39.79
C ASP A 86 -3.52 2.01 38.36
N VAL A 87 -3.64 3.28 37.92
CA VAL A 87 -2.97 3.75 36.71
C VAL A 87 -1.46 3.61 36.94
N PRO A 88 -0.73 2.90 36.06
CA PRO A 88 0.64 2.54 36.33
C PRO A 88 1.51 3.78 36.32
N LYS A 89 2.40 3.88 37.30
CA LYS A 89 3.39 4.97 37.36
C LYS A 89 4.50 4.70 36.34
N PRO A 90 5.22 5.73 35.86
CA PRO A 90 6.35 5.53 34.95
C PRO A 90 7.42 4.55 35.48
N THR A 91 7.57 4.44 36.80
CA THR A 91 8.48 3.49 37.46
C THR A 91 8.06 2.02 37.33
N GLU A 92 6.80 1.75 36.97
CA GLU A 92 6.21 0.41 36.87
C GLU A 92 6.15 -0.08 35.42
N PHE A 93 6.38 0.79 34.44
CA PHE A 93 6.34 0.49 33.01
C PHE A 93 7.28 -0.67 32.63
N ALA A 94 8.51 -0.66 33.15
CA ALA A 94 9.49 -1.72 32.89
C ALA A 94 9.06 -3.10 33.43
N ASN A 95 8.26 -3.14 34.50
CA ASN A 95 7.79 -4.40 35.10
C ASN A 95 6.67 -5.02 34.27
N ILE A 96 5.80 -4.20 33.68
CA ILE A 96 4.74 -4.64 32.76
C ILE A 96 5.36 -5.14 31.43
N LEU A 97 6.44 -4.50 30.97
CA LEU A 97 7.15 -4.81 29.72
C LEU A 97 7.76 -6.22 29.70
N ASN A 98 8.14 -6.76 30.86
CA ASN A 98 8.83 -8.05 30.98
C ASN A 98 7.88 -9.25 31.14
N SER A 99 6.57 -9.07 31.00
CA SER A 99 5.63 -10.19 31.07
C SER A 99 5.78 -11.06 29.80
N PRO A 100 6.12 -12.35 29.91
CA PRO A 100 6.33 -13.20 28.75
C PRO A 100 5.04 -13.38 27.95
N ARG A 101 5.09 -13.13 26.62
CA ARG A 101 3.94 -13.33 25.72
C ARG A 101 3.53 -14.81 25.69
N GLN A 102 2.23 -15.05 25.70
CA GLN A 102 1.62 -16.37 25.82
C GLN A 102 1.21 -16.97 24.46
N CYS A 103 2.05 -16.90 23.43
CA CYS A 103 1.78 -17.52 22.13
C CYS A 103 2.96 -18.35 21.62
N SER A 104 2.67 -19.52 21.05
CA SER A 104 3.68 -20.43 20.46
C SER A 104 3.00 -21.52 19.60
N PRO A 105 3.11 -21.47 18.27
CA PRO A 105 3.51 -20.30 17.49
C PRO A 105 2.48 -19.16 17.65
N CYS A 106 2.93 -17.92 17.47
CA CYS A 106 2.02 -16.78 17.38
C CYS A 106 1.50 -16.62 15.95
N LYS A 107 0.33 -16.02 15.76
CA LYS A 107 -0.23 -15.74 14.42
C LYS A 107 -0.13 -14.27 14.08
N MET A 108 0.38 -13.96 12.89
CA MET A 108 0.43 -12.60 12.36
C MET A 108 -0.33 -12.50 11.05
N LEU A 109 -1.30 -11.58 11.00
CA LEU A 109 -1.99 -11.21 9.78
C LEU A 109 -1.16 -10.20 8.98
N ASP A 110 -1.27 -10.29 7.65
CA ASP A 110 -0.74 -9.36 6.66
C ASP A 110 0.78 -9.27 6.60
N CYS A 111 1.45 -10.41 6.78
CA CYS A 111 2.90 -10.43 6.73
C CYS A 111 3.42 -9.88 5.38
N PRO A 112 4.38 -8.93 5.39
CA PRO A 112 4.95 -8.41 4.15
C PRO A 112 5.92 -9.39 3.48
N TYR A 113 6.11 -10.58 4.08
CA TYR A 113 6.97 -11.66 3.64
C TYR A 113 6.17 -12.96 3.58
N GLY A 114 6.61 -13.92 2.77
CA GLY A 114 5.94 -15.21 2.66
C GLY A 114 6.05 -16.04 3.93
N GLU A 115 7.24 -16.03 4.54
CA GLU A 115 7.53 -16.68 5.82
C GLU A 115 8.54 -15.81 6.58
N LEU A 116 8.39 -15.75 7.91
CA LEU A 116 9.39 -15.17 8.79
C LEU A 116 10.45 -16.21 9.15
N HIS A 117 11.64 -15.74 9.53
CA HIS A 117 12.70 -16.63 10.01
C HIS A 117 12.19 -17.50 11.20
N PRO A 118 12.45 -18.82 11.23
CA PRO A 118 11.87 -19.73 12.22
C PRO A 118 12.10 -19.34 13.69
N SER A 119 13.18 -18.61 13.98
CA SER A 119 13.48 -18.11 15.33
C SER A 119 12.41 -17.20 15.93
N TYR A 120 11.55 -16.59 15.10
CA TYR A 120 10.45 -15.76 15.58
C TYR A 120 9.26 -16.60 16.07
N ASN A 121 9.13 -17.85 15.64
CA ASN A 121 8.00 -18.72 15.97
C ASN A 121 6.64 -18.06 15.70
N ILE A 122 6.52 -17.39 14.54
CA ILE A 122 5.33 -16.69 14.07
C ILE A 122 4.85 -17.35 12.77
N GLU A 123 3.59 -17.78 12.75
CA GLU A 123 2.85 -18.19 11.57
C GLU A 123 2.32 -16.94 10.84
N CYS A 124 2.66 -16.81 9.56
CA CYS A 124 2.21 -15.71 8.72
C CYS A 124 0.95 -16.06 7.95
N ILE A 125 -0.04 -15.15 8.01
CA ILE A 125 -1.30 -15.26 7.30
C ILE A 125 -1.39 -14.06 6.35
N GLY A 126 -1.37 -14.31 5.05
CA GLY A 126 -1.62 -13.26 4.06
C GLY A 126 -3.06 -12.76 4.16
N ASP A 127 -3.26 -11.45 3.99
CA ASP A 127 -4.59 -10.85 3.96
C ASP A 127 -5.40 -11.29 2.71
N ASP A 128 -4.74 -11.84 1.67
CA ASP A 128 -5.38 -12.57 0.57
C ASP A 128 -6.17 -13.82 1.02
N LYS A 129 -5.97 -14.28 2.26
CA LYS A 129 -6.73 -15.38 2.88
C LYS A 129 -7.95 -14.90 3.65
N LEU A 130 -8.08 -13.60 3.89
CA LEU A 130 -9.30 -13.05 4.48
C LEU A 130 -10.46 -13.23 3.51
N ARG A 131 -11.65 -13.37 4.09
CA ARG A 131 -12.89 -13.56 3.36
C ARG A 131 -13.90 -12.58 3.89
N LEU A 132 -14.60 -11.89 2.99
CA LEU A 132 -15.65 -10.97 3.38
C LEU A 132 -16.75 -11.72 4.15
N PHE A 133 -17.27 -11.07 5.18
CA PHE A 133 -18.41 -11.58 5.93
C PHE A 133 -19.70 -11.46 5.09
N ALA A 134 -19.87 -10.33 4.41
CA ALA A 134 -20.97 -10.08 3.48
C ALA A 134 -20.49 -10.26 2.03
N PRO A 135 -21.32 -10.83 1.14
CA PRO A 135 -20.94 -10.98 -0.26
C PRO A 135 -20.85 -9.62 -0.95
N THR A 136 -19.87 -9.47 -1.84
CA THR A 136 -19.76 -8.35 -2.78
C THR A 136 -21.05 -8.26 -3.61
N PRO A 137 -21.68 -7.08 -3.74
CA PRO A 137 -22.83 -6.89 -4.61
C PRO A 137 -22.53 -7.25 -6.07
N ALA A 138 -23.48 -7.86 -6.77
CA ALA A 138 -23.28 -8.28 -8.16
C ALA A 138 -22.92 -7.12 -9.11
N SER A 139 -23.39 -5.90 -8.83
CA SER A 139 -23.06 -4.69 -9.59
C SER A 139 -21.61 -4.25 -9.44
N GLU A 140 -20.94 -4.64 -8.36
CA GLU A 140 -19.55 -4.31 -8.05
C GLU A 140 -18.61 -5.50 -8.29
N MET A 141 -19.18 -6.65 -8.67
CA MET A 141 -18.41 -7.86 -8.86
C MET A 141 -17.73 -7.85 -10.23
N PRO A 142 -16.39 -7.98 -10.31
CA PRO A 142 -15.72 -8.32 -11.55
C PRO A 142 -16.03 -9.75 -11.98
N GLU A 143 -15.92 -10.02 -13.29
CA GLU A 143 -15.98 -11.37 -13.85
C GLU A 143 -14.80 -12.20 -13.35
N GLU A 144 -14.89 -13.54 -13.29
CA GLU A 144 -13.78 -14.39 -12.84
C GLU A 144 -12.57 -14.29 -13.78
N GLU A 145 -12.84 -14.42 -15.08
CA GLU A 145 -11.86 -14.17 -16.14
C GLU A 145 -11.90 -12.69 -16.53
N PRO A 146 -10.73 -12.00 -16.56
CA PRO A 146 -10.68 -10.59 -16.82
C PRO A 146 -10.76 -10.33 -18.33
N ASP A 147 -11.38 -9.21 -18.70
CA ASP A 147 -11.35 -8.71 -20.07
C ASP A 147 -9.94 -8.26 -20.47
N ILE A 148 -9.19 -7.71 -19.51
CA ILE A 148 -7.83 -7.21 -19.71
C ILE A 148 -6.94 -7.48 -18.50
N THR A 149 -5.68 -7.86 -18.77
CA THR A 149 -4.66 -8.05 -17.74
C THR A 149 -3.47 -7.13 -18.03
N TYR A 150 -3.07 -6.34 -17.02
CA TYR A 150 -1.86 -5.52 -17.07
C TYR A 150 -0.77 -6.11 -16.17
N PHE A 151 0.45 -6.08 -16.68
CA PHE A 151 1.65 -6.46 -15.96
C PHE A 151 2.44 -5.19 -15.62
N ILE A 152 2.64 -4.92 -14.33
CA ILE A 152 3.23 -3.67 -13.84
C ILE A 152 4.37 -4.04 -12.90
N ASN A 153 5.60 -3.78 -13.31
CA ASN A 153 6.75 -3.85 -12.43
C ASN A 153 7.00 -2.50 -11.77
N MET A 154 6.89 -2.45 -10.44
CA MET A 154 7.26 -1.31 -9.61
C MET A 154 8.66 -1.53 -9.09
N ALA A 155 9.63 -0.84 -9.68
CA ALA A 155 11.03 -0.99 -9.33
C ALA A 155 11.70 0.38 -9.21
N GLY A 156 12.65 0.45 -8.29
CA GLY A 156 13.62 1.54 -8.23
C GLY A 156 14.88 1.22 -9.03
N TYR A 157 15.62 2.26 -9.37
CA TYR A 157 16.93 2.19 -10.02
C TYR A 157 17.89 3.15 -9.31
N ALA A 158 19.02 2.62 -8.85
CA ALA A 158 20.10 3.38 -8.23
C ALA A 158 21.03 3.96 -9.30
N GLY A 159 20.58 5.01 -9.98
CA GLY A 159 21.42 5.73 -10.93
C GLY A 159 22.56 6.51 -10.23
N PRO A 160 23.64 6.85 -10.96
CA PRO A 160 24.85 7.47 -10.39
C PRO A 160 24.63 8.85 -9.74
N LEU A 161 23.48 9.50 -9.98
CA LEU A 161 23.18 10.84 -9.46
C LEU A 161 22.11 10.85 -8.35
N LYS A 162 21.05 10.02 -8.43
CA LYS A 162 20.01 9.80 -7.39
C LYS A 162 19.23 8.50 -7.65
N PRO A 163 18.70 7.82 -6.60
CA PRO A 163 17.72 6.75 -6.78
C PRO A 163 16.43 7.32 -7.39
N VAL A 164 15.86 6.58 -8.34
CA VAL A 164 14.61 6.91 -9.02
C VAL A 164 13.66 5.73 -8.94
N SER A 165 12.36 5.98 -8.91
CA SER A 165 11.34 4.92 -8.89
C SER A 165 10.50 4.96 -10.16
N SER A 166 10.02 3.81 -10.60
CA SER A 166 9.34 3.68 -11.90
C SER A 166 8.28 2.58 -11.91
N LEU A 167 7.37 2.68 -12.88
CA LEU A 167 6.45 1.62 -13.29
C LEU A 167 6.81 1.23 -14.72
N ASN A 168 7.23 -0.02 -14.95
CA ASN A 168 7.70 -0.48 -16.27
C ASN A 168 8.73 0.50 -16.89
N GLU A 169 9.70 0.95 -16.08
CA GLU A 169 10.74 1.96 -16.41
C GLU A 169 10.23 3.39 -16.72
N LYS A 170 8.93 3.65 -16.56
CA LYS A 170 8.36 4.99 -16.68
C LYS A 170 8.41 5.72 -15.35
N HIS A 171 8.99 6.91 -15.37
CA HIS A 171 9.07 7.81 -14.22
C HIS A 171 7.91 8.79 -14.25
N PHE A 172 6.94 8.55 -13.38
CA PHE A 172 5.76 9.41 -13.29
C PHE A 172 6.16 10.86 -13.02
N SER A 173 5.60 11.76 -13.82
CA SER A 173 5.63 13.19 -13.59
C SER A 173 4.20 13.66 -13.42
N PHE A 174 3.97 14.53 -12.44
CA PHE A 174 2.64 15.10 -12.24
C PHE A 174 2.22 15.93 -13.46
N PRO A 175 0.96 15.83 -13.89
CA PRO A 175 0.45 16.68 -14.95
C PRO A 175 0.51 18.15 -14.52
N GLN A 176 0.62 19.05 -15.50
CA GLN A 176 0.69 20.50 -15.23
C GLN A 176 -0.66 21.09 -14.79
N PHE A 177 -1.72 20.27 -14.83
CA PHE A 177 -3.07 20.65 -14.47
C PHE A 177 -3.83 19.50 -13.80
N PRO A 178 -4.81 19.79 -12.94
CA PRO A 178 -5.68 18.76 -12.37
C PRO A 178 -6.51 18.08 -13.46
N LEU A 179 -6.35 16.76 -13.60
CA LEU A 179 -7.07 15.97 -14.61
C LEU A 179 -8.58 15.94 -14.37
N THR A 180 -9.02 16.12 -13.13
CA THR A 180 -10.44 16.19 -12.78
C THR A 180 -11.11 17.47 -13.26
N THR A 181 -10.40 18.60 -13.26
CA THR A 181 -10.93 19.89 -13.71
C THR A 181 -10.81 20.08 -15.22
N TYR A 182 -9.85 19.41 -15.84
CA TYR A 182 -9.57 19.45 -17.28
C TYR A 182 -9.76 18.07 -17.91
N TYR A 183 -10.82 17.37 -17.51
CA TYR A 183 -11.12 16.00 -17.93
C TYR A 183 -11.39 15.86 -19.43
N ASP A 184 -11.78 16.96 -20.09
CA ASP A 184 -12.04 17.06 -21.53
C ASP A 184 -10.80 17.44 -22.35
N LYS A 185 -9.70 17.81 -21.69
CA LYS A 185 -8.46 18.20 -22.37
C LYS A 185 -7.52 17.01 -22.52
N ASN A 186 -7.14 16.76 -23.76
CA ASN A 186 -6.00 15.90 -24.05
C ASN A 186 -4.71 16.69 -23.84
N ASP A 187 -3.79 16.12 -23.07
CA ASP A 187 -2.42 16.63 -22.96
C ASP A 187 -1.61 16.11 -24.17
N GLU A 188 -1.42 16.95 -25.19
CA GLU A 188 -0.82 16.60 -26.49
C GLU A 188 0.70 16.29 -26.44
N GLY A 189 1.23 15.73 -25.34
CA GLY A 189 2.64 15.27 -25.31
C GLY A 189 3.21 14.86 -23.95
N SER A 190 2.48 15.10 -22.86
CA SER A 190 2.87 14.77 -21.48
C SER A 190 2.53 13.35 -21.06
N PHE A 191 1.50 12.76 -21.68
CA PHE A 191 0.97 11.45 -21.30
C PHE A 191 1.72 10.35 -22.04
N CYS A 192 1.94 9.25 -21.35
CA CYS A 192 2.46 8.02 -21.93
C CYS A 192 1.60 6.84 -21.47
N ASP A 193 1.38 5.88 -22.36
CA ASP A 193 0.66 4.65 -22.02
C ASP A 193 1.56 3.74 -21.19
N ILE A 194 1.01 3.04 -20.19
CA ILE A 194 1.80 2.12 -19.36
C ILE A 194 2.51 1.03 -20.19
N ASN A 195 1.92 0.60 -21.31
CA ASN A 195 2.44 -0.43 -22.20
C ASN A 195 3.29 0.13 -23.36
N SER A 196 3.38 1.45 -23.55
CA SER A 196 4.22 1.99 -24.63
C SER A 196 5.70 1.71 -24.33
N GLU A 197 6.47 1.39 -25.37
CA GLU A 197 7.93 1.31 -25.20
C GLU A 197 8.49 2.70 -24.87
N CYS A 198 9.53 2.73 -24.02
CA CYS A 198 10.31 3.94 -23.86
C CYS A 198 11.17 4.09 -25.12
N GLU A 199 10.78 4.92 -26.08
CA GLU A 199 11.66 5.31 -27.17
C GLU A 199 12.89 6.00 -26.55
N LEU A 200 14.03 5.30 -26.55
CA LEU A 200 15.30 5.75 -25.99
C LEU A 200 15.82 6.94 -26.79
N GLY A 201 15.35 8.15 -26.48
CA GLY A 201 15.98 9.39 -26.91
C GLY A 201 17.37 9.51 -26.30
N GLU A 202 18.36 9.90 -27.12
CA GLU A 202 19.76 10.06 -26.71
C GLU A 202 19.92 11.09 -25.58
N GLY A 203 19.91 10.63 -24.33
CA GLY A 203 20.15 11.45 -23.15
C GLY A 203 19.63 10.80 -21.87
N GLU A 204 20.53 10.14 -21.12
CA GLU A 204 20.31 9.58 -19.77
C GLU A 204 18.99 8.81 -19.53
N GLY A 205 18.59 7.90 -20.42
CA GLY A 205 17.79 6.71 -20.10
C GLY A 205 16.62 6.83 -19.12
N ARG A 206 15.77 7.86 -19.22
CA ARG A 206 14.59 8.05 -18.34
C ARG A 206 13.37 8.51 -19.14
N CYS A 207 12.35 7.66 -19.29
CA CYS A 207 11.02 8.07 -19.77
C CYS A 207 10.30 8.83 -18.64
N ARG A 208 10.27 10.17 -18.71
CA ARG A 208 9.52 11.00 -17.75
C ARG A 208 8.25 11.50 -18.40
N CYS A 209 7.11 11.06 -17.87
CA CYS A 209 5.80 11.38 -18.41
C CYS A 209 4.73 11.16 -17.34
N THR A 210 3.53 11.69 -17.58
CA THR A 210 2.34 11.31 -16.82
C THR A 210 1.87 9.95 -17.32
N THR A 211 2.26 8.88 -16.64
CA THR A 211 1.84 7.52 -17.04
C THR A 211 0.33 7.37 -16.83
N VAL A 212 -0.38 7.04 -17.90
CA VAL A 212 -1.83 6.79 -17.90
C VAL A 212 -2.09 5.36 -18.36
N MET A 213 -2.90 4.64 -17.60
CA MET A 213 -3.45 3.34 -17.97
C MET A 213 -4.93 3.54 -18.30
N ASP A 214 -5.27 3.48 -19.58
CA ASP A 214 -6.66 3.56 -20.04
C ASP A 214 -7.28 2.16 -20.02
N VAL A 215 -8.31 1.99 -19.19
CA VAL A 215 -8.95 0.69 -18.96
C VAL A 215 -10.34 0.58 -19.59
N GLY A 216 -10.83 1.61 -20.29
CA GLY A 216 -12.19 1.63 -20.83
C GLY A 216 -13.28 1.78 -19.78
N SER A 217 -14.50 1.31 -20.07
CA SER A 217 -15.68 1.41 -19.20
C SER A 217 -16.33 0.05 -19.02
N ASN A 218 -16.68 -0.26 -17.78
CA ASN A 218 -17.46 -1.43 -17.38
C ASN A 218 -16.83 -2.78 -17.77
N VAL A 219 -15.50 -2.86 -17.74
CA VAL A 219 -14.74 -4.09 -17.99
C VAL A 219 -14.04 -4.57 -16.72
N THR A 220 -13.72 -5.85 -16.68
CA THR A 220 -12.94 -6.47 -15.61
C THR A 220 -11.45 -6.33 -15.89
N VAL A 221 -10.76 -5.63 -15.00
CA VAL A 221 -9.32 -5.35 -15.09
C VAL A 221 -8.59 -6.19 -14.05
N ARG A 222 -7.61 -6.98 -14.49
CA ARG A 222 -6.66 -7.67 -13.62
C ARG A 222 -5.32 -6.95 -13.65
N LEU A 223 -4.78 -6.62 -12.49
CA LEU A 223 -3.43 -6.08 -12.34
C LEU A 223 -2.54 -7.14 -11.71
N VAL A 224 -1.44 -7.46 -12.40
CA VAL A 224 -0.34 -8.26 -11.85
C VAL A 224 0.81 -7.31 -11.59
N ILE A 225 1.01 -6.98 -10.31
CA ILE A 225 1.97 -5.96 -9.90
C ILE A 225 3.15 -6.66 -9.24
N SER A 226 4.38 -6.41 -9.71
CA SER A 226 5.60 -7.06 -9.20
C SER A 226 6.63 -6.05 -8.71
N ALA A 227 7.51 -6.48 -7.80
CA ALA A 227 8.70 -5.73 -7.36
C ALA A 227 9.96 -6.54 -7.67
N ILE A 228 10.33 -6.62 -8.95
CA ILE A 228 11.47 -7.43 -9.43
C ILE A 228 12.50 -6.58 -10.19
N GLY A 229 13.74 -7.07 -10.28
CA GLY A 229 14.88 -6.33 -10.87
C GLY A 229 15.96 -5.96 -9.85
N GLU A 230 16.66 -4.84 -10.08
CA GLU A 230 17.78 -4.38 -9.26
C GLU A 230 17.38 -4.01 -7.83
N GLU A 231 16.39 -3.13 -7.64
CA GLU A 231 15.91 -2.70 -6.32
C GLU A 231 14.74 -3.55 -5.77
N ARG A 232 14.76 -4.86 -6.02
CA ARG A 232 13.72 -5.81 -5.57
C ARG A 232 13.56 -5.99 -4.06
N LYS A 233 14.39 -5.33 -3.25
CA LYS A 233 14.45 -5.54 -1.79
C LYS A 233 13.40 -4.74 -1.01
N ALA A 234 12.77 -3.76 -1.64
CA ALA A 234 11.76 -2.93 -1.00
C ALA A 234 10.40 -3.64 -0.95
N ILE A 235 9.72 -3.49 0.18
CA ILE A 235 8.28 -3.73 0.30
C ILE A 235 7.59 -2.42 -0.04
N HIS A 236 6.47 -2.49 -0.75
CA HIS A 236 5.67 -1.31 -1.07
C HIS A 236 4.24 -1.50 -0.56
N SER A 237 3.68 -0.50 0.11
CA SER A 237 2.22 -0.39 0.23
C SER A 237 1.71 0.35 -1.01
N LEU A 238 0.73 -0.24 -1.69
CA LEU A 238 0.13 0.27 -2.92
C LEU A 238 -1.29 0.69 -2.66
N HIS A 239 -1.65 1.91 -3.06
CA HIS A 239 -2.97 2.48 -2.87
C HIS A 239 -3.59 2.87 -4.21
N ILE A 240 -4.87 2.51 -4.39
CA ILE A 240 -5.68 2.83 -5.57
C ILE A 240 -6.83 3.75 -5.17
N HIS A 241 -6.91 4.92 -5.80
CA HIS A 241 -8.04 5.82 -5.62
C HIS A 241 -9.25 5.33 -6.42
N GLY A 242 -10.45 5.74 -6.02
CA GLY A 242 -11.70 5.49 -6.77
C GLY A 242 -12.20 4.05 -6.76
N HIS A 243 -11.41 3.10 -6.27
CA HIS A 243 -11.74 1.68 -6.29
C HIS A 243 -11.39 1.01 -4.96
N SER A 244 -12.14 -0.03 -4.64
CA SER A 244 -11.63 -1.13 -3.82
C SER A 244 -11.50 -2.35 -4.71
N VAL A 245 -10.36 -3.01 -4.66
CA VAL A 245 -9.99 -4.13 -5.52
C VAL A 245 -10.11 -5.45 -4.78
N HIS A 246 -10.47 -6.51 -5.48
CA HIS A 246 -10.41 -7.87 -4.96
C HIS A 246 -8.98 -8.37 -4.96
N LEU A 247 -8.46 -8.71 -3.79
CA LEU A 247 -7.12 -9.25 -3.63
C LEU A 247 -7.14 -10.76 -3.87
N LEU A 248 -6.51 -11.21 -4.95
CA LEU A 248 -6.61 -12.60 -5.39
C LEU A 248 -5.47 -13.47 -4.86
N LYS A 249 -4.25 -12.93 -4.88
CA LYS A 249 -3.06 -13.73 -4.62
C LYS A 249 -1.82 -12.87 -4.37
N TYR A 250 -1.00 -13.30 -3.43
CA TYR A 250 0.44 -13.00 -3.41
C TYR A 250 1.27 -14.13 -3.98
N GLY A 251 2.39 -13.74 -4.59
CA GLY A 251 3.55 -14.60 -4.72
C GLY A 251 4.77 -13.91 -4.15
N TYR A 252 5.50 -14.63 -3.31
CA TYR A 252 6.62 -14.05 -2.56
C TYR A 252 7.95 -14.28 -3.28
N GLY A 253 8.92 -13.42 -2.96
CA GLY A 253 10.32 -13.65 -3.29
C GLY A 253 10.89 -14.91 -2.62
N GLN A 254 12.12 -15.24 -2.98
CA GLN A 254 12.87 -16.33 -2.36
C GLN A 254 13.67 -15.78 -1.20
N TYR A 255 13.36 -16.23 0.01
CA TYR A 255 14.02 -15.80 1.25
C TYR A 255 14.92 -16.90 1.80
N SER A 256 16.05 -16.52 2.39
CA SER A 256 16.94 -17.46 3.06
C SER A 256 16.35 -17.92 4.38
N SER A 257 16.26 -19.23 4.59
CA SER A 257 15.87 -19.79 5.89
C SER A 257 16.94 -19.59 6.98
N GLU A 258 18.17 -19.25 6.61
CA GLU A 258 19.28 -19.07 7.57
C GLU A 258 19.32 -17.66 8.16
N ASN A 259 18.96 -16.65 7.37
CA ASN A 259 19.08 -15.26 7.79
C ASN A 259 17.92 -14.34 7.38
N GLY A 260 16.86 -14.88 6.79
CA GLY A 260 15.68 -14.10 6.35
C GLY A 260 15.95 -13.14 5.19
N SER A 261 17.16 -13.11 4.61
CA SER A 261 17.48 -12.20 3.52
C SER A 261 16.81 -12.62 2.21
N LEU A 262 16.41 -11.64 1.39
CA LEU A 262 15.89 -11.87 0.06
C LEU A 262 17.01 -12.38 -0.87
N LEU A 263 16.95 -13.65 -1.25
CA LEU A 263 17.85 -14.31 -2.20
C LEU A 263 17.51 -13.96 -3.64
N GLY A 264 16.21 -13.78 -3.94
CA GLY A 264 15.78 -13.49 -5.31
C GLY A 264 14.29 -13.28 -5.47
N SER A 265 13.87 -13.04 -6.72
CA SER A 265 12.47 -12.84 -7.06
C SER A 265 11.65 -14.13 -7.02
N SER A 266 10.34 -13.99 -7.05
CA SER A 266 9.38 -15.09 -7.13
C SER A 266 9.65 -15.97 -8.36
N ARG A 267 9.48 -17.28 -8.20
CA ARG A 267 9.69 -18.27 -9.27
C ARG A 267 8.58 -18.25 -10.32
N ASP A 268 7.46 -17.62 -10.02
CA ASP A 268 6.28 -17.57 -10.88
C ASP A 268 6.45 -16.57 -12.02
N LEU A 269 7.38 -15.62 -11.89
CA LEU A 269 7.60 -14.55 -12.86
C LEU A 269 8.84 -14.81 -13.72
N THR A 270 8.81 -14.24 -14.92
CA THR A 270 9.96 -14.05 -15.81
C THR A 270 9.95 -12.63 -16.35
N CYS A 271 11.11 -12.14 -16.80
CA CYS A 271 11.22 -10.86 -17.47
C CYS A 271 11.64 -11.04 -18.93
N ARG A 272 10.76 -10.68 -19.86
CA ARG A 272 11.03 -10.83 -21.29
C ARG A 272 11.65 -9.55 -21.83
N ASP A 273 12.98 -9.56 -21.98
CA ASP A 273 13.63 -8.60 -22.88
C ASP A 273 14.18 -9.36 -24.09
N ASP A 274 13.85 -8.86 -25.28
CA ASP A 274 14.62 -8.96 -26.54
C ASP A 274 15.26 -10.32 -26.92
N GLY A 275 14.64 -11.43 -26.52
CA GLY A 275 14.81 -12.75 -27.16
C GLY A 275 15.89 -13.66 -26.56
N ASN A 276 16.50 -13.29 -25.42
CA ASN A 276 17.32 -14.21 -24.64
C ASN A 276 16.72 -14.36 -23.23
N ASP A 277 16.06 -15.49 -23.01
CA ASP A 277 15.52 -15.91 -21.71
C ASP A 277 16.70 -16.19 -20.76
N ARG A 278 17.20 -15.13 -20.12
CA ARG A 278 18.27 -15.17 -19.11
C ARG A 278 17.71 -14.66 -17.80
N ASP A 279 18.06 -15.37 -16.74
CA ASP A 279 17.44 -15.35 -15.41
C ASP A 279 17.33 -13.93 -14.80
N ILE A 280 16.23 -13.67 -14.08
CA ILE A 280 15.89 -12.38 -13.43
C ILE A 280 16.99 -11.90 -12.45
N PHE A 281 17.90 -12.80 -12.04
CA PHE A 281 18.92 -12.56 -11.04
C PHE A 281 20.06 -11.63 -11.53
N ASP A 282 20.31 -11.59 -12.83
CA ASP A 282 21.43 -10.83 -13.44
C ASP A 282 21.01 -9.54 -14.15
N LYS A 283 19.70 -9.32 -14.35
CA LYS A 283 19.19 -8.13 -15.06
C LYS A 283 18.91 -6.98 -14.09
N ILE A 284 19.46 -5.82 -14.43
CA ILE A 284 19.28 -4.55 -13.72
C ILE A 284 17.84 -4.04 -13.87
N ARG A 285 17.19 -4.31 -15.00
CA ARG A 285 15.87 -3.76 -15.35
C ARG A 285 14.88 -4.84 -15.73
N CYS A 286 13.60 -4.56 -15.53
CA CYS A 286 12.51 -5.42 -15.95
C CYS A 286 11.24 -4.61 -16.30
N PRO A 287 11.13 -4.09 -17.53
CA PRO A 287 9.98 -3.32 -17.96
C PRO A 287 8.77 -4.20 -18.33
N ASN A 288 9.01 -5.45 -18.73
CA ASN A 288 7.99 -6.36 -19.26
C ASN A 288 7.93 -7.69 -18.47
N PRO A 289 7.42 -7.68 -17.23
CA PRO A 289 7.25 -8.91 -16.47
C PRO A 289 6.10 -9.75 -17.05
N SER A 290 6.21 -11.07 -16.91
CA SER A 290 5.12 -12.00 -17.26
C SER A 290 5.21 -13.24 -16.40
N PHE A 291 4.12 -14.02 -16.31
CA PHE A 291 4.18 -15.31 -15.66
C PHE A 291 5.01 -16.30 -16.50
N ARG A 292 5.85 -17.09 -15.80
CA ARG A 292 6.68 -18.14 -16.40
C ARG A 292 5.84 -19.35 -16.84
N SER A 293 4.72 -19.59 -16.17
CA SER A 293 3.78 -20.68 -16.46
C SER A 293 2.35 -20.15 -16.56
N THR A 294 1.54 -20.82 -17.38
CA THR A 294 0.09 -20.58 -17.47
C THR A 294 -0.70 -21.29 -16.37
N ASN A 295 -0.06 -22.13 -15.54
CA ASN A 295 -0.73 -22.92 -14.50
C ASN A 295 -0.90 -22.16 -13.17
N ILE A 296 -1.00 -20.84 -13.22
CA ILE A 296 -1.27 -20.02 -12.05
C ILE A 296 -2.78 -19.77 -12.02
N SER A 297 -3.45 -20.35 -11.04
CA SER A 297 -4.87 -20.15 -10.83
C SER A 297 -5.12 -19.02 -9.82
N PHE A 298 -6.21 -18.32 -10.05
CA PHE A 298 -6.74 -17.29 -9.15
C PHE A 298 -8.15 -17.71 -8.77
N THR A 299 -8.53 -17.47 -7.52
CA THR A 299 -9.90 -17.74 -7.05
C THR A 299 -10.57 -16.41 -6.78
N LEU A 300 -11.61 -16.13 -7.55
CA LEU A 300 -12.44 -14.95 -7.35
C LEU A 300 -13.89 -15.39 -7.12
N ASP A 301 -14.44 -14.99 -5.97
CA ASP A 301 -15.86 -15.13 -5.70
C ASP A 301 -16.34 -13.95 -4.85
N LYS A 302 -17.65 -13.90 -4.61
CA LYS A 302 -18.29 -12.79 -3.90
C LYS A 302 -17.75 -12.55 -2.48
N PHE A 303 -17.07 -13.51 -1.86
CA PHE A 303 -16.46 -13.37 -0.53
C PHE A 303 -14.94 -13.14 -0.58
N THR A 304 -14.32 -12.99 -1.75
CA THR A 304 -12.93 -12.55 -1.85
C THR A 304 -12.76 -11.17 -1.21
N VAL A 305 -11.72 -11.00 -0.38
CA VAL A 305 -11.47 -9.74 0.35
C VAL A 305 -11.31 -8.57 -0.61
N ARG A 306 -11.82 -7.41 -0.19
CA ARG A 306 -11.69 -6.14 -0.91
C ARG A 306 -10.82 -5.18 -0.10
N LYS A 307 -9.88 -4.53 -0.78
CA LYS A 307 -8.96 -3.57 -0.18
C LYS A 307 -8.76 -2.37 -1.11
N ASP A 308 -8.40 -1.22 -0.56
CA ASP A 308 -7.94 -0.07 -1.36
C ASP A 308 -6.43 0.17 -1.22
N THR A 309 -5.82 -0.47 -0.22
CA THR A 309 -4.39 -0.44 0.03
C THR A 309 -3.90 -1.85 0.29
N PHE A 310 -2.82 -2.29 -0.35
CA PHE A 310 -2.31 -3.66 -0.22
C PHE A 310 -0.79 -3.71 -0.38
N ILE A 311 -0.17 -4.74 0.16
CA ILE A 311 1.28 -4.89 0.16
C ILE A 311 1.75 -5.45 -1.19
N LEU A 312 2.89 -4.97 -1.68
CA LEU A 312 3.67 -5.60 -2.73
C LEU A 312 4.93 -6.17 -2.08
N PRO A 313 5.01 -7.51 -1.93
CA PRO A 313 6.14 -8.14 -1.26
C PRO A 313 7.46 -7.92 -2.01
N ALA A 314 8.55 -7.78 -1.26
CA ALA A 314 9.89 -7.66 -1.85
C ALA A 314 10.24 -8.90 -2.70
N GLY A 315 10.69 -8.67 -3.93
CA GLY A 315 10.95 -9.72 -4.92
C GLY A 315 9.71 -10.48 -5.37
N GLY A 316 8.52 -10.09 -4.93
CA GLY A 316 7.27 -10.79 -5.15
C GLY A 316 6.36 -10.09 -6.14
N TYR A 317 5.10 -10.48 -6.07
CA TYR A 317 4.00 -9.88 -6.79
C TYR A 317 2.68 -10.01 -6.02
N VAL A 318 1.74 -9.16 -6.41
CA VAL A 318 0.35 -9.19 -5.98
C VAL A 318 -0.55 -9.18 -7.21
N VAL A 319 -1.64 -9.94 -7.15
CA VAL A 319 -2.68 -9.97 -8.18
C VAL A 319 -3.97 -9.43 -7.60
N VAL A 320 -4.45 -8.35 -8.19
CA VAL A 320 -5.73 -7.72 -7.82
C VAL A 320 -6.64 -7.60 -9.03
N GLN A 321 -7.94 -7.52 -8.78
CA GLN A 321 -8.94 -7.42 -9.83
C GLN A 321 -10.06 -6.46 -9.44
N PHE A 322 -10.54 -5.67 -10.39
CA PHE A 322 -11.65 -4.75 -10.18
C PHE A 322 -12.42 -4.52 -11.48
N ARG A 323 -13.57 -3.86 -11.35
CA ARG A 323 -14.42 -3.48 -12.47
C ARG A 323 -14.29 -1.98 -12.72
N SER A 324 -14.05 -1.56 -13.95
CA SER A 324 -13.92 -0.14 -14.31
C SER A 324 -15.28 0.56 -14.41
N ASN A 325 -15.98 0.69 -13.28
CA ASN A 325 -17.32 1.26 -13.19
C ASN A 325 -17.37 2.65 -12.51
N ASN A 326 -16.23 3.34 -12.39
CA ASN A 326 -16.16 4.63 -11.71
C ASN A 326 -15.51 5.71 -12.62
N PRO A 327 -16.29 6.40 -13.47
CA PRO A 327 -15.76 7.37 -14.44
C PRO A 327 -14.80 8.40 -13.84
N GLY A 328 -13.56 8.47 -14.34
CA GLY A 328 -12.59 9.42 -13.81
C GLY A 328 -11.13 9.13 -14.10
N TYR A 329 -10.29 9.91 -13.42
CA TYR A 329 -8.83 9.78 -13.39
C TYR A 329 -8.40 9.46 -11.96
N TRP A 330 -8.01 8.22 -11.71
CA TRP A 330 -7.70 7.73 -10.38
C TRP A 330 -6.21 7.54 -10.19
N PHE A 331 -5.70 8.07 -9.09
CA PHE A 331 -4.29 7.95 -8.78
C PHE A 331 -3.98 6.56 -8.21
N PHE A 332 -2.98 5.90 -8.77
CA PHE A 332 -2.42 4.66 -8.25
C PHE A 332 -0.97 4.91 -7.85
N LYS A 333 -0.64 4.68 -6.58
CA LYS A 333 0.66 5.10 -6.03
C LYS A 333 1.18 4.15 -4.97
N CYS A 334 2.49 4.18 -4.75
CA CYS A 334 3.06 3.69 -3.50
C CYS A 334 2.75 4.68 -2.36
N TYR A 335 2.36 4.18 -1.18
CA TYR A 335 2.09 5.02 -0.01
C TYR A 335 3.38 5.59 0.61
N VAL A 336 4.53 4.97 0.36
CA VAL A 336 5.82 5.49 0.78
C VAL A 336 6.13 6.78 0.01
N GLU A 337 6.12 7.91 0.72
CA GLU A 337 6.19 9.24 0.13
C GLU A 337 7.40 9.47 -0.78
N LEU A 338 8.54 8.89 -0.40
CA LEU A 338 9.76 8.98 -1.18
C LEU A 338 9.60 8.37 -2.57
N TYR A 339 8.99 7.18 -2.67
CA TYR A 339 8.91 6.43 -3.92
C TYR A 339 7.90 7.04 -4.89
N TYR A 340 6.73 7.48 -4.42
CA TYR A 340 5.77 8.11 -5.33
C TYR A 340 6.29 9.47 -5.82
N ARG A 341 6.99 10.25 -4.97
CA ARG A 341 7.65 11.50 -5.41
C ARG A 341 8.82 11.26 -6.37
N GLN A 342 9.43 10.07 -6.36
CA GLN A 342 10.46 9.67 -7.30
C GLN A 342 9.90 9.13 -8.63
N GLY A 343 8.59 8.90 -8.73
CA GLY A 343 7.93 8.47 -9.97
C GLY A 343 7.20 7.13 -9.90
N MET A 344 7.07 6.51 -8.72
CA MET A 344 6.32 5.25 -8.52
C MET A 344 4.81 5.49 -8.47
N SER A 345 4.24 5.99 -9.57
CA SER A 345 2.79 6.23 -9.67
C SER A 345 2.28 6.13 -11.11
N MET A 346 0.97 6.05 -11.26
CA MET A 346 0.28 6.22 -12.54
C MET A 346 -1.13 6.74 -12.31
N ILE A 347 -1.79 7.10 -13.39
CA ILE A 347 -3.21 7.44 -13.42
C ILE A 347 -3.96 6.30 -14.12
N ILE A 348 -5.00 5.79 -13.48
CA ILE A 348 -5.99 4.91 -14.10
C ILE A 348 -7.07 5.82 -14.69
N ARG A 349 -7.27 5.74 -16.00
CA ARG A 349 -8.29 6.51 -16.72
C ARG A 349 -9.39 5.55 -17.14
N GLU A 350 -10.63 5.85 -16.78
CA GLU A 350 -11.79 5.03 -17.13
C GLU A 350 -13.00 5.88 -17.50
N ALA A 351 -13.83 5.35 -18.40
CA ALA A 351 -15.13 5.91 -18.80
C ALA A 351 -15.14 7.44 -18.97
N VAL A 352 -14.18 7.99 -19.73
CA VAL A 352 -13.97 9.44 -19.88
C VAL A 352 -15.22 10.16 -20.40
N ASP A 353 -16.00 9.50 -21.25
CA ASP A 353 -17.26 9.97 -21.80
C ASP A 353 -18.41 10.07 -20.78
N GLN A 354 -18.24 9.48 -19.61
CA GLN A 354 -19.20 9.45 -18.51
C GLN A 354 -18.77 10.29 -17.31
N ILE A 355 -17.62 10.98 -17.39
CA ILE A 355 -17.14 11.87 -16.32
C ILE A 355 -18.13 13.01 -16.13
N ILE A 356 -18.57 13.18 -14.87
CA ILE A 356 -19.42 14.31 -14.48
C ILE A 356 -18.55 15.57 -14.49
N ALA A 357 -19.04 16.63 -15.13
CA ALA A 357 -18.37 17.91 -15.15
C ALA A 357 -18.08 18.40 -13.71
N PRO A 358 -16.89 18.95 -13.45
CA PRO A 358 -16.56 19.50 -12.14
C PRO A 358 -17.51 20.66 -11.79
N PRO A 359 -17.79 20.90 -10.50
CA PRO A 359 -18.55 22.08 -10.07
C PRO A 359 -17.95 23.38 -10.63
N GLU A 360 -18.78 24.36 -10.98
CA GLU A 360 -18.35 25.63 -11.58
C GLU A 360 -17.38 26.41 -10.66
N GLU A 361 -17.47 26.21 -9.34
CA GLU A 361 -16.62 26.85 -8.35
C GLU A 361 -15.23 26.19 -8.22
N MET A 362 -15.00 25.06 -8.88
CA MET A 362 -13.72 24.36 -8.82
C MET A 362 -12.65 25.19 -9.53
N LYS A 363 -11.62 25.57 -8.77
CA LYS A 363 -10.51 26.38 -9.30
C LYS A 363 -9.75 25.64 -10.39
N THR A 364 -9.62 26.26 -11.55
CA THR A 364 -8.79 25.79 -12.67
C THR A 364 -7.34 26.27 -12.54
N CYS A 365 -6.40 25.69 -13.28
CA CYS A 365 -5.09 26.33 -13.45
C CYS A 365 -5.28 27.75 -14.01
N ASN A 366 -4.47 28.69 -13.51
CA ASN A 366 -4.60 30.14 -13.79
C ASN A 366 -5.88 30.82 -13.28
N SER A 367 -6.77 30.15 -12.53
CA SER A 367 -7.89 30.82 -11.83
C SER A 367 -7.47 31.52 -10.54
N PHE A 368 -6.22 31.34 -10.10
CA PHE A 368 -5.64 32.10 -8.99
C PHE A 368 -5.19 33.48 -9.50
N ILE A 369 -6.16 34.30 -9.90
CA ILE A 369 -5.97 35.74 -10.06
C ILE A 369 -6.45 36.35 -8.75
N MET A 370 -5.51 36.55 -7.83
CA MET A 370 -5.79 37.34 -6.64
C MET A 370 -5.71 38.80 -7.05
N ASP A 371 -6.84 39.50 -7.06
CA ASP A 371 -6.80 40.93 -7.30
C ASP A 371 -6.17 41.66 -6.09
N VAL A 372 -5.77 42.92 -6.29
CA VAL A 372 -5.09 43.68 -5.23
C VAL A 372 -5.98 43.84 -4.00
N ASN A 373 -7.30 44.00 -4.17
CA ASN A 373 -8.22 44.11 -3.05
C ASN A 373 -8.41 42.77 -2.32
N ASP A 374 -8.45 41.65 -3.02
CA ASP A 374 -8.49 40.30 -2.44
C ASP A 374 -7.21 40.01 -1.64
N PHE A 375 -6.05 40.42 -2.18
CA PHE A 375 -4.78 40.33 -1.47
C PHE A 375 -4.76 41.23 -0.22
N MET A 376 -5.19 42.49 -0.37
CA MET A 376 -5.25 43.46 0.72
C MET A 376 -6.23 43.01 1.82
N THR A 377 -7.37 42.44 1.45
CA THR A 377 -8.34 41.87 2.37
C THR A 377 -7.74 40.66 3.11
N ALA A 378 -7.09 39.73 2.39
CA ALA A 378 -6.47 38.55 3.00
C ALA A 378 -5.31 38.89 3.96
N ILE A 379 -4.60 40.01 3.77
CA ILE A 379 -3.56 40.46 4.71
C ILE A 379 -4.13 41.33 5.85
N GLU A 380 -5.24 42.05 5.63
CA GLU A 380 -5.92 42.83 6.67
C GLU A 380 -6.69 41.92 7.64
N ASP A 381 -7.29 40.84 7.14
CA ASP A 381 -8.01 39.82 7.93
C ASP A 381 -7.07 39.00 8.84
N LYS A 382 -5.74 39.12 8.65
CA LYS A 382 -4.76 38.64 9.65
C LYS A 382 -4.79 39.42 10.96
N ARG A 383 -5.56 40.51 11.08
CA ARG A 383 -5.81 41.20 12.35
C ARG A 383 -7.10 40.80 13.06
N GLY A 384 -7.92 39.94 12.47
CA GLY A 384 -9.11 39.38 13.15
C GLY A 384 -9.68 38.20 12.37
N SER A 385 -9.59 37.00 12.94
CA SER A 385 -10.18 35.74 12.44
C SER A 385 -9.70 35.15 11.11
N GLY A 386 -8.73 34.23 11.20
CA GLY A 386 -9.02 32.84 10.80
C GLY A 386 -8.93 32.39 9.34
N TYR A 387 -8.40 33.16 8.38
CA TYR A 387 -8.12 32.62 7.03
C TYR A 387 -6.64 32.21 6.89
N SER A 388 -6.40 30.90 6.75
CA SER A 388 -5.08 30.39 6.38
C SER A 388 -4.85 30.68 4.90
N VAL A 389 -3.74 31.36 4.60
CA VAL A 389 -3.20 31.39 3.25
C VAL A 389 -2.74 29.97 2.96
N ALA A 390 -3.44 29.25 2.09
CA ALA A 390 -2.96 28.01 1.51
C ALA A 390 -1.77 28.34 0.59
N THR A 391 -0.60 28.60 1.18
CA THR A 391 0.64 28.14 0.55
C THR A 391 0.43 26.67 0.26
N SER A 392 0.73 26.23 -0.97
CA SER A 392 0.91 24.82 -1.35
C SER A 392 1.56 24.07 -0.19
N THR A 393 0.69 23.56 0.66
CA THR A 393 1.01 22.66 1.73
C THR A 393 0.57 21.41 1.05
N SER A 394 1.55 20.70 0.48
CA SER A 394 1.44 19.25 0.41
C SER A 394 0.81 18.87 1.74
N LEU A 395 -0.46 18.45 1.70
CA LEU A 395 -1.17 18.05 2.88
C LEU A 395 -0.36 16.86 3.38
N LEU A 396 0.55 17.13 4.31
CA LEU A 396 1.28 16.13 5.05
C LEU A 396 0.20 15.51 5.91
N LEU A 397 -0.52 14.55 5.33
CA LEU A 397 -1.16 13.50 6.09
C LEU A 397 0.00 12.77 6.76
N PHE A 398 0.44 13.33 7.89
CA PHE A 398 1.12 12.53 8.88
C PHE A 398 0.21 11.33 9.13
N SER A 399 0.75 10.15 8.87
CA SER A 399 0.11 8.89 9.20
C SER A 399 -0.18 8.88 10.69
N ASN A 400 -1.36 9.36 11.07
CA ASN A 400 -1.88 9.21 12.40
C ASN A 400 -2.47 7.81 12.43
N VAL A 401 -1.83 6.90 13.17
CA VAL A 401 -2.49 5.66 13.58
C VAL A 401 -3.58 6.08 14.57
N VAL A 402 -4.83 6.09 14.12
CA VAL A 402 -5.98 6.39 14.98
C VAL A 402 -6.53 5.06 15.47
N ILE A 403 -6.20 4.70 16.70
CA ILE A 403 -6.82 3.56 17.38
C ILE A 403 -8.09 4.10 18.04
N THR A 404 -9.25 3.70 17.51
CA THR A 404 -10.55 4.06 18.10
C THR A 404 -11.09 2.85 18.84
N PHE A 405 -11.25 2.95 20.16
CA PHE A 405 -11.94 1.95 20.95
C PHE A 405 -13.43 2.26 20.98
N LEU A 406 -14.25 1.37 20.44
CA LEU A 406 -15.69 1.36 20.68
C LEU A 406 -15.94 0.36 21.81
N LEU A 407 -16.24 0.87 23.01
CA LEU A 407 -16.59 0.05 24.15
C LEU A 407 -18.10 -0.24 24.11
N ASP A 408 -18.48 -1.53 24.10
CA ASP A 408 -19.87 -1.93 24.26
C ASP A 408 -20.20 -2.00 25.76
N PRO A 409 -21.21 -1.26 26.27
CA PRO A 409 -21.43 -1.10 27.71
C PRO A 409 -22.30 -2.22 28.32
N PHE A 410 -21.96 -3.48 28.08
CA PHE A 410 -22.69 -4.62 28.66
C PHE A 410 -21.96 -5.31 29.80
#